data_AF-I6AXW2-F1
#
_entry.id   AF-I6AXW2-F1
#
_cell.length_a   1.000
_cell.length_b   1.000
_cell.length_c   1.000
_cell.angle_alpha   90.00
_cell.angle_beta   90.00
_cell.angle_gamma   90.00
#
_symmetry.space_group_name_H-M   'P 1'
#
loop_
_entity.id
_entity.type
_entity.pdbx_description
1 polymer ?
#
loop_
_entity_poly.entity_id
_entity_poly.type
_entity_poly.pdbx_seq_one_letter_code
_entity_poly.pdbx_strand_id
1 'polypeptide(L)'
;MPALPRDQLRRLYFINALFAPLTGHDLYLARQIQEAIAFSLAELEEQTREHPEFATRYDAAFTAAAARLLGRFFHDQRPDHGFFHWDALATVTSATPLFARAELMAGLKRLAPWRESTLLVTNLRPAFLPKEKRSTPRRQRDYAEALRYVQDLAARRTHPDASLQLLFL
;
A
#
# COMPACT_ATOMS: atom_id res chain seq x y z
N MET A 1 30.11 -5.86 -6.72
CA MET A 1 28.70 -5.48 -6.85
C MET A 1 28.53 -4.13 -6.16
N PRO A 2 28.24 -3.03 -6.88
CA PRO A 2 27.98 -1.76 -6.22
C PRO A 2 26.78 -1.93 -5.28
N ALA A 3 26.86 -1.39 -4.07
CA ALA A 3 25.76 -1.44 -3.13
C ALA A 3 24.57 -0.68 -3.74
N LEU A 4 23.43 -1.35 -3.91
CA LEU A 4 22.20 -0.71 -4.33
C LEU A 4 21.85 0.37 -3.29
N PRO A 5 21.51 1.60 -3.72
CA PRO A 5 21.03 2.65 -2.82
C PRO A 5 19.90 2.09 -1.93
N ARG A 6 19.95 2.40 -0.63
CA ARG A 6 19.02 1.83 0.37
C ARG A 6 17.55 2.00 -0.01
N ASP A 7 17.21 3.08 -0.69
CA ASP A 7 15.86 3.36 -1.18
C ASP A 7 15.44 2.42 -2.30
N GLN A 8 16.34 2.08 -3.21
CA GLN A 8 16.08 1.14 -4.30
C GLN A 8 15.82 -0.27 -3.75
N LEU A 9 16.60 -0.70 -2.75
CA LEU A 9 16.34 -1.97 -2.06
C LEU A 9 14.98 -1.97 -1.36
N ARG A 10 14.65 -0.89 -0.65
CA ARG A 10 13.34 -0.76 0.01
C ARG A 10 12.19 -0.88 -0.99
N ARG A 11 12.29 -0.22 -2.16
CA ARG A 11 11.30 -0.33 -3.23
C ARG A 11 11.22 -1.74 -3.82
N LEU A 12 12.35 -2.44 -3.97
CA LEU A 12 12.37 -3.82 -4.45
C LEU A 12 11.65 -4.76 -3.48
N TYR A 13 11.95 -4.65 -2.19
CA TYR A 13 11.27 -5.44 -1.15
C TYR A 13 9.78 -5.14 -1.12
N PHE A 14 9.39 -3.86 -1.28
CA PHE A 14 7.99 -3.47 -1.36
C PHE A 14 7.27 -4.14 -2.54
N ILE A 15 7.85 -4.09 -3.75
CA ILE A 15 7.28 -4.77 -4.93
C ILE A 15 7.24 -6.28 -4.73
N ASN A 16 8.31 -6.88 -4.19
CA ASN A 16 8.36 -8.31 -3.94
C ASN A 16 7.28 -8.77 -2.94
N ALA A 17 7.00 -7.97 -1.91
CA ALA A 17 5.94 -8.26 -0.95
C ALA A 17 4.54 -8.07 -1.57
N LEU A 18 4.34 -6.96 -2.30
CA LEU A 18 3.05 -6.60 -2.89
C LEU A 18 2.63 -7.54 -4.02
N PHE A 19 3.58 -7.97 -4.86
CA PHE A 19 3.34 -8.86 -6.00
C PHE A 19 3.67 -10.32 -5.69
N ALA A 20 3.97 -10.66 -4.43
CA ALA A 20 4.28 -12.04 -4.01
C ALA A 20 3.26 -13.09 -4.51
N PRO A 21 1.93 -12.84 -4.47
CA PRO A 21 0.97 -13.81 -4.99
C PRO A 21 1.06 -14.05 -6.50
N LEU A 22 1.72 -13.15 -7.23
CA LEU A 22 1.86 -13.19 -8.69
C LEU A 22 3.25 -13.69 -9.11
N THR A 23 4.28 -13.27 -8.39
CA THR A 23 5.67 -13.60 -8.72
C THR A 23 6.20 -14.81 -7.94
N GLY A 24 5.47 -15.31 -6.94
CA GLY A 24 5.96 -16.38 -6.06
C GLY A 24 7.18 -15.95 -5.23
N HIS A 25 7.28 -14.65 -4.90
CA HIS A 25 8.48 -14.02 -4.32
C HIS A 25 9.74 -14.07 -5.20
N ASP A 26 9.59 -14.22 -6.52
CA ASP A 26 10.70 -14.12 -7.44
C ASP A 26 11.21 -12.67 -7.53
N LEU A 27 12.42 -12.45 -7.00
CA LEU A 27 13.10 -11.15 -7.01
C LEU A 27 13.43 -10.65 -8.41
N TYR A 28 13.63 -11.54 -9.38
CA TYR A 28 13.87 -11.16 -10.76
C TYR A 28 12.62 -10.50 -11.36
N LEU A 29 11.45 -11.14 -11.20
CA LEU A 29 10.17 -10.58 -11.65
C LEU A 29 9.81 -9.31 -10.87
N ALA A 30 10.06 -9.29 -9.55
CA ALA A 30 9.86 -8.08 -8.75
C ALA A 30 10.73 -6.92 -9.24
N ARG A 31 11.97 -7.19 -9.67
CA ARG A 31 12.84 -6.17 -10.25
C ARG A 31 12.34 -5.65 -11.59
N GLN A 32 11.84 -6.52 -12.47
CA GLN A 32 11.24 -6.08 -13.73
C GLN A 32 10.03 -5.16 -13.51
N ILE A 33 9.16 -5.49 -12.55
CA ILE A 33 8.02 -4.65 -12.17
C ILE A 33 8.50 -3.31 -11.60
N GLN A 34 9.50 -3.33 -10.72
CA GLN A 34 10.10 -2.11 -10.18
C GLN A 34 10.64 -1.20 -11.30
N GLU A 35 11.38 -1.75 -12.25
CA GLU A 35 11.96 -1.02 -13.38
C GLU A 35 10.87 -0.43 -14.28
N ALA A 36 9.80 -1.18 -14.55
CA ALA A 36 8.65 -0.68 -15.31
C ALA A 36 7.95 0.50 -14.60
N ILE A 37 7.79 0.43 -13.28
CA ILE A 37 7.23 1.54 -12.49
C ILE A 37 8.19 2.74 -12.50
N ALA A 38 9.48 2.52 -12.28
CA ALA A 38 10.49 3.57 -12.31
C ALA A 38 10.53 4.29 -13.67
N PHE A 39 10.45 3.53 -14.76
CA PHE A 39 10.34 4.07 -16.12
C PHE A 39 9.10 4.97 -16.29
N SER A 40 7.95 4.57 -15.75
CA SER A 40 6.73 5.41 -15.78
C SER A 40 6.83 6.69 -14.94
N LEU A 41 7.84 6.80 -14.07
CA LEU A 41 8.11 7.93 -13.20
C LEU A 41 9.45 8.61 -13.52
N ALA A 42 10.01 8.40 -14.72
CA ALA A 42 11.35 8.84 -15.09
C ALA A 42 11.58 10.36 -14.88
N GLU A 43 10.62 11.19 -15.28
CA GLU A 43 10.71 12.65 -15.08
C GLU A 43 10.78 13.03 -13.59
N LEU A 44 10.00 12.34 -12.75
CA LEU A 44 10.00 12.57 -11.30
C LEU A 44 11.27 12.02 -10.65
N GLU A 45 11.85 10.96 -11.21
CA GLU A 45 13.14 10.40 -10.78
C GLU A 45 14.28 11.38 -11.05
N GLU A 46 14.28 11.99 -12.23
CA GLU A 46 15.26 12.99 -12.64
C GLU A 46 15.17 14.24 -11.75
N GLN A 47 13.96 14.76 -11.54
CA GLN A 47 13.73 15.86 -10.60
C GLN A 47 14.19 15.53 -9.18
N THR A 48 13.99 14.29 -8.72
CA THR A 48 14.43 13.87 -7.38
C THR A 48 15.96 13.74 -7.27
N ARG A 49 16.63 13.43 -8.39
CA ARG A 49 18.10 13.38 -8.45
C ARG A 49 18.71 14.78 -8.34
N GLU A 50 18.08 15.77 -8.96
CA GLU A 50 18.49 17.18 -8.88
C GLU A 50 18.08 17.82 -7.55
N HIS A 51 16.92 17.42 -7.00
CA HIS A 51 16.32 17.95 -5.79
C HIS A 51 15.96 16.84 -4.80
N PRO A 52 16.88 16.49 -3.87
CA PRO A 52 16.66 15.43 -2.89
C PRO A 52 15.42 15.64 -2.01
N GLU A 53 14.93 16.88 -1.85
CA GLU A 53 13.68 17.18 -1.14
C GLU A 53 12.44 16.47 -1.74
N PHE A 54 12.48 16.07 -3.01
CA PHE A 54 11.37 15.38 -3.66
C PHE A 54 11.33 13.87 -3.41
N ALA A 55 12.27 13.30 -2.66
CA ALA A 55 12.32 11.85 -2.40
C ALA A 55 11.01 11.29 -1.81
N THR A 56 10.38 12.02 -0.88
CA THR A 56 9.09 11.62 -0.27
C THR A 56 7.96 11.63 -1.30
N ARG A 57 7.96 12.62 -2.20
CA ARG A 57 6.98 12.72 -3.29
C ARG A 57 7.15 11.57 -4.29
N TYR A 58 8.40 11.22 -4.62
CA TYR A 58 8.69 10.08 -5.46
C TYR A 58 8.19 8.78 -4.83
N ASP A 59 8.49 8.53 -3.56
CA ASP A 59 8.05 7.30 -2.86
C ASP A 59 6.53 7.16 -2.83
N ALA A 60 5.80 8.27 -2.60
CA ALA A 60 4.35 8.29 -2.66
C ALA A 60 3.84 7.97 -4.08
N ALA A 61 4.43 8.60 -5.11
CA ALA A 61 4.08 8.34 -6.50
C ALA A 61 4.38 6.88 -6.92
N PHE A 62 5.49 6.32 -6.46
CA PHE A 62 5.89 4.93 -6.68
C PHE A 62 4.88 3.96 -6.05
N THR A 63 4.52 4.19 -4.79
CA THR A 63 3.52 3.38 -4.06
C THR A 63 2.16 3.43 -4.77
N ALA A 64 1.72 4.61 -5.20
CA ALA A 64 0.48 4.79 -5.94
C ALA A 64 0.52 4.13 -7.34
N ALA A 65 1.65 4.18 -8.04
CA ALA A 65 1.84 3.50 -9.31
C ALA A 65 1.78 1.97 -9.15
N ALA A 66 2.42 1.43 -8.13
CA ALA A 66 2.37 0.00 -7.82
C ALA A 66 0.95 -0.47 -7.46
N ALA A 67 0.23 0.28 -6.63
CA ALA A 67 -1.17 -0.03 -6.29
C ALA A 67 -2.08 0.01 -7.51
N ARG A 68 -1.91 1.00 -8.40
CA ARG A 68 -2.65 1.08 -9.68
C ARG A 68 -2.32 -0.07 -10.62
N LEU A 69 -1.06 -0.50 -10.68
CA LEU A 69 -0.66 -1.65 -11.48
C LEU A 69 -1.31 -2.94 -10.96
N LEU A 70 -1.30 -3.15 -9.64
CA LEU A 70 -1.95 -4.31 -9.03
C LEU A 70 -3.47 -4.29 -9.24
N GLY A 71 -4.11 -3.11 -9.11
CA GLY A 71 -5.54 -2.97 -9.36
C GLY A 71 -5.93 -3.30 -10.80
N ARG A 72 -5.15 -2.86 -11.79
CA ARG A 72 -5.33 -3.25 -13.20
C ARG A 72 -5.15 -4.74 -13.40
N PHE A 73 -4.13 -5.34 -12.79
CA PHE A 73 -3.91 -6.78 -12.86
C PHE A 73 -5.15 -7.57 -12.39
N PHE A 74 -5.69 -7.24 -11.21
CA PHE A 74 -6.89 -7.93 -10.72
C PHE A 74 -8.09 -7.69 -11.64
N HIS A 75 -8.28 -6.47 -12.14
CA HIS A 75 -9.36 -6.17 -13.07
C HIS A 75 -9.28 -6.99 -14.37
N ASP A 76 -8.09 -7.04 -14.99
CA ASP A 76 -7.91 -7.61 -16.34
C ASP A 76 -7.72 -9.14 -16.31
N GLN A 77 -7.02 -9.67 -15.31
CA GLN A 77 -6.58 -11.07 -15.26
C GLN A 77 -7.40 -11.92 -14.29
N ARG A 78 -8.09 -11.29 -13.32
CA ARG A 78 -8.95 -11.97 -12.34
C ARG A 78 -10.28 -11.24 -12.19
N PRO A 79 -11.15 -11.28 -13.20
CA PRO A 79 -12.39 -10.51 -13.19
C PRO A 79 -13.29 -10.83 -12.00
N ASP A 80 -13.15 -12.00 -11.37
CA ASP A 80 -13.90 -12.42 -10.17
C ASP A 80 -13.26 -11.99 -8.84
N HIS A 81 -12.19 -11.18 -8.87
CA HIS A 81 -11.44 -10.74 -7.70
C HIS A 81 -11.61 -9.26 -7.42
N GLY A 82 -12.13 -8.93 -6.24
CA GLY A 82 -12.30 -7.55 -5.80
C GLY A 82 -10.99 -6.92 -5.33
N PHE A 83 -10.69 -5.69 -5.78
CA PHE A 83 -9.52 -4.94 -5.30
C PHE A 83 -9.92 -3.57 -4.76
N PHE A 84 -9.44 -3.22 -3.57
CA PHE A 84 -9.56 -1.87 -3.02
C PHE A 84 -8.24 -1.43 -2.38
N HIS A 85 -7.79 -0.24 -2.74
CA HIS A 85 -6.63 0.41 -2.15
C HIS A 85 -7.07 1.57 -1.27
N TRP A 86 -6.65 1.53 -0.01
CA TRP A 86 -6.78 2.62 0.95
C TRP A 86 -5.39 3.12 1.33
N ASP A 87 -5.16 4.42 1.15
CA ASP A 87 -3.94 5.11 1.55
C ASP A 87 -4.22 6.01 2.74
N ALA A 88 -3.62 5.69 3.90
CA ALA A 88 -3.83 6.45 5.13
C ALA A 88 -3.27 7.88 5.08
N LEU A 89 -2.39 8.18 4.12
CA LEU A 89 -1.84 9.51 3.86
C LEU A 89 -2.47 10.21 2.66
N ALA A 90 -3.51 9.62 2.04
CA ALA A 90 -4.18 10.23 0.88
C ALA A 90 -4.67 11.65 1.17
N THR A 91 -5.18 11.88 2.38
CA THR A 91 -5.58 13.20 2.85
C THR A 91 -5.09 13.45 4.27
N VAL A 92 -5.09 14.71 4.70
CA VAL A 92 -4.72 15.13 6.07
C VAL A 92 -5.59 14.44 7.13
N THR A 93 -6.83 14.08 6.77
CA THR A 93 -7.81 13.49 7.69
C THR A 93 -7.98 11.98 7.53
N SER A 94 -7.47 11.35 6.46
CA SER A 94 -7.72 9.93 6.15
C SER A 94 -7.35 9.00 7.31
N ALA A 95 -6.24 9.24 8.00
CA ALA A 95 -5.84 8.44 9.16
C ALA A 95 -6.61 8.72 10.45
N THR A 96 -7.46 9.75 10.51
CA THR A 96 -8.27 10.03 11.70
C THR A 96 -9.41 9.00 11.84
N PRO A 97 -9.81 8.62 13.06
CA PRO A 97 -10.73 7.49 13.26
C PRO A 97 -12.05 7.58 12.48
N LEU A 98 -12.64 8.78 12.38
CA LEU A 98 -13.91 9.00 11.68
C LEU A 98 -13.79 8.77 10.17
N PHE A 99 -12.77 9.35 9.54
CA PHE A 99 -12.56 9.26 8.10
C PHE A 99 -12.02 7.89 7.70
N ALA A 100 -11.07 7.33 8.47
CA ALA A 100 -10.60 5.97 8.28
C ALA A 100 -11.77 4.99 8.29
N ARG A 101 -12.70 5.12 9.25
CA ARG A 101 -13.91 4.31 9.29
C ARG A 101 -14.77 4.48 8.04
N ALA A 102 -15.07 5.71 7.63
CA ALA A 102 -15.93 5.97 6.48
C ALA A 102 -15.33 5.42 5.17
N GLU A 103 -14.04 5.69 4.93
CA GLU A 103 -13.32 5.27 3.73
C GLU A 103 -13.17 3.74 3.68
N LEU A 104 -12.79 3.09 4.79
CA LEU A 104 -12.70 1.64 4.87
C LEU A 104 -14.06 0.96 4.73
N MET A 105 -15.13 1.51 5.33
CA MET A 105 -16.47 0.97 5.14
C MET A 105 -16.93 1.08 3.69
N ALA A 106 -16.63 2.20 3.02
CA ALA A 106 -16.92 2.37 1.59
C ALA A 106 -16.13 1.35 0.74
N GLY A 107 -14.86 1.13 1.05
CA GLY A 107 -14.02 0.11 0.41
C GLY A 107 -14.56 -1.30 0.59
N LEU A 108 -14.83 -1.71 1.83
CA LEU A 108 -15.37 -3.03 2.15
C LEU A 108 -16.74 -3.26 1.50
N LYS A 109 -17.58 -2.22 1.39
CA LYS A 109 -18.85 -2.30 0.66
C LYS A 109 -18.64 -2.59 -0.84
N ARG A 110 -17.59 -2.03 -1.46
CA ARG A 110 -17.22 -2.34 -2.85
C ARG A 110 -16.66 -3.75 -3.02
N LEU A 111 -16.03 -4.27 -1.97
CA LEU A 111 -15.48 -5.63 -1.95
C LEU A 111 -16.54 -6.72 -1.68
N ALA A 112 -17.65 -6.36 -1.05
CA ALA A 112 -18.70 -7.30 -0.64
C ALA A 112 -19.27 -8.23 -1.74
N PRO A 113 -19.39 -7.82 -3.02
CA PRO A 113 -19.89 -8.70 -4.08
C PRO A 113 -18.93 -9.83 -4.46
N TRP A 114 -17.64 -9.72 -4.12
CA TRP A 114 -16.59 -10.61 -4.59
C TRP A 114 -16.33 -11.74 -3.60
N ARG A 115 -16.15 -12.97 -4.10
CA ARG A 115 -15.79 -14.13 -3.25
C ARG A 115 -14.33 -14.10 -2.83
N GLU A 116 -13.47 -13.64 -3.72
CA GLU A 116 -12.06 -13.36 -3.42
C GLU A 116 -11.82 -11.87 -3.53
N SER A 117 -11.16 -11.28 -2.54
CA SER A 117 -10.84 -9.86 -2.57
C SER A 117 -9.55 -9.52 -1.85
N THR A 118 -8.94 -8.40 -2.24
CA THR A 118 -7.76 -7.84 -1.59
C THR A 118 -8.02 -6.41 -1.15
N LEU A 119 -7.81 -6.15 0.13
CA LEU A 119 -7.74 -4.81 0.71
C LEU A 119 -6.26 -4.45 0.93
N LEU A 120 -5.77 -3.53 0.12
CA LEU A 120 -4.43 -2.96 0.26
C LEU A 120 -4.50 -1.71 1.13
N VAL A 121 -3.79 -1.71 2.25
CA VAL A 121 -3.63 -0.57 3.16
C VAL A 121 -2.19 -0.07 3.10
N THR A 122 -1.98 1.13 2.59
CA THR A 122 -0.66 1.76 2.53
C THR A 122 -0.52 2.90 3.52
N ASN A 123 0.71 3.15 3.96
CA ASN A 123 1.10 4.33 4.74
C ASN A 123 0.43 4.46 6.11
N LEU A 124 -0.14 3.36 6.65
CA LEU A 124 -0.77 3.39 7.97
C LEU A 124 0.25 3.76 9.06
N ARG A 125 1.44 3.14 9.03
CA ARG A 125 2.49 3.42 10.01
C ARG A 125 2.97 4.88 9.98
N PRO A 126 3.40 5.47 8.85
CA PRO A 126 3.85 6.87 8.82
C PRO A 126 2.75 7.87 9.19
N ALA A 127 1.47 7.53 9.00
CA ALA A 127 0.37 8.40 9.43
C ALA A 127 0.29 8.58 10.97
N PHE A 128 0.57 7.53 11.74
CA PHE A 128 0.55 7.59 13.22
C PHE A 128 1.94 7.80 13.83
N LEU A 129 2.97 7.28 13.18
CA LEU A 129 4.37 7.28 13.62
C LEU A 129 5.29 7.89 12.52
N PRO A 130 5.14 9.20 12.23
CA PRO A 130 6.02 9.89 11.27
C PRO A 130 7.45 9.94 11.81
N LYS A 131 8.44 9.79 10.91
CA LYS A 131 9.86 9.66 11.28
C LYS A 131 10.41 10.93 11.94
N GLU A 132 9.84 12.08 11.61
CA GLU A 132 10.28 13.41 12.07
C GLU A 132 9.81 13.71 13.49
N LYS A 133 8.88 12.93 14.04
CA LYS A 133 8.30 13.17 15.36
C LYS A 133 8.66 12.05 16.32
N ARG A 134 8.80 12.41 17.60
CA ARG A 134 9.08 11.44 18.67
C ARG A 134 7.98 10.36 18.72
N SER A 135 8.41 9.10 18.72
CA SER A 135 7.54 7.95 18.99
C SER A 135 7.18 7.93 20.47
N THR A 136 6.00 8.45 20.82
CA THR A 136 5.48 8.44 22.19
C THR A 136 4.67 7.17 22.45
N PRO A 137 4.57 6.70 23.71
CA PRO A 137 3.72 5.56 24.06
C PRO A 137 2.25 5.73 23.63
N ARG A 138 1.77 6.98 23.58
CA ARG A 138 0.43 7.32 23.07
C ARG A 138 0.31 7.00 21.58
N ARG A 139 1.24 7.49 20.75
CA ARG A 139 1.18 7.24 19.30
C ARG A 139 1.35 5.78 18.91
N GLN A 140 2.16 5.04 19.67
CA GLN A 140 2.29 3.58 19.47
C GLN A 140 0.97 2.87 19.75
N ARG A 141 0.26 3.29 20.82
CA ARG A 141 -1.10 2.84 21.10
C ARG A 141 -2.07 3.22 19.99
N ASP A 142 -2.10 4.48 19.58
CA ASP A 142 -2.99 4.95 18.51
C ASP A 142 -2.78 4.15 17.20
N TYR A 143 -1.52 3.88 16.83
CA TYR A 143 -1.18 3.02 15.69
C TYR A 143 -1.68 1.58 15.86
N ALA A 144 -1.44 0.95 17.02
CA ALA A 144 -1.88 -0.41 17.29
C ALA A 144 -3.41 -0.53 17.32
N GLU A 145 -4.10 0.47 17.88
CA GLU A 145 -5.55 0.55 17.88
C GLU A 145 -6.11 0.71 16.46
N ALA A 146 -5.51 1.56 15.63
CA ALA A 146 -5.89 1.71 14.23
C ALA A 146 -5.69 0.40 13.46
N LEU A 147 -4.54 -0.27 13.62
CA LEU A 147 -4.27 -1.55 12.99
C LEU A 147 -5.30 -2.62 13.36
N ARG A 148 -5.55 -2.79 14.67
CA ARG A 148 -6.56 -3.73 15.17
C ARG A 148 -7.95 -3.37 14.66
N TYR A 149 -8.29 -2.08 14.63
CA TYR A 149 -9.57 -1.61 14.10
C TYR A 149 -9.78 -2.03 12.64
N VAL A 150 -8.77 -1.86 11.77
CA VAL A 150 -8.88 -2.28 10.37
C VAL A 150 -9.09 -3.80 10.28
N GLN A 151 -8.31 -4.57 11.04
CA GLN A 151 -8.42 -6.03 11.08
C GLN A 151 -9.81 -6.50 11.55
N ASP A 152 -10.30 -5.94 12.66
CA ASP A 152 -11.61 -6.26 13.22
C ASP A 152 -12.75 -5.86 12.28
N LEU A 153 -12.65 -4.67 11.66
CA LEU A 153 -13.66 -4.18 10.74
C LEU A 153 -13.75 -5.09 9.50
N ALA A 154 -12.62 -5.48 8.95
CA ALA A 154 -12.56 -6.39 7.82
C ALA A 154 -13.13 -7.76 8.17
N ALA A 155 -12.67 -8.38 9.26
CA ALA A 155 -13.16 -9.68 9.71
C ALA A 155 -14.69 -9.69 9.94
N ARG A 156 -15.26 -8.61 10.47
CA ARG A 156 -16.71 -8.48 10.70
C ARG A 156 -17.53 -8.26 9.42
N ARG A 157 -16.90 -7.83 8.34
CA ARG A 157 -17.59 -7.44 7.09
C ARG A 157 -17.37 -8.43 5.95
N THR A 158 -16.37 -9.30 6.06
CA THR A 158 -16.18 -10.41 5.13
C THR A 158 -17.20 -11.50 5.42
N HIS A 159 -17.88 -11.98 4.37
CA HIS A 159 -18.79 -13.13 4.47
C HIS A 159 -18.00 -14.39 4.85
N PRO A 160 -18.54 -15.34 5.64
CA PRO A 160 -17.84 -16.57 6.00
C PRO A 160 -17.31 -17.37 4.80
N ASP A 161 -18.04 -17.36 3.68
CA ASP A 161 -17.67 -18.04 2.43
C ASP A 161 -16.80 -17.17 1.49
N ALA A 162 -16.39 -15.98 1.92
CA ALA A 162 -15.54 -15.08 1.15
C ALA A 162 -14.12 -15.03 1.75
N SER A 163 -13.13 -14.96 0.87
CA SER A 163 -11.73 -14.78 1.23
C SER A 163 -11.32 -13.33 1.02
N LEU A 164 -10.96 -12.66 2.11
CA LEU A 164 -10.39 -11.31 2.07
C LEU A 164 -8.92 -11.35 2.47
N GLN A 165 -8.05 -11.01 1.54
CA GLN A 165 -6.64 -10.80 1.81
C GLN A 165 -6.40 -9.36 2.27
N LEU A 166 -5.79 -9.20 3.45
CA LEU A 166 -5.38 -7.92 3.98
C LEU A 166 -3.87 -7.72 3.85
N LEU A 167 -3.47 -6.65 3.16
CA LEU A 167 -2.07 -6.29 2.97
C LEU A 167 -1.80 -4.93 3.61
N PHE A 168 -0.84 -4.88 4.54
CA PHE A 168 -0.38 -3.65 5.17
C PHE A 168 1.03 -3.32 4.70
N LEU A 169 1.24 -2.14 4.12
CA LEU A 169 2.52 -1.65 3.62
C LEU A 169 2.87 -0.25 4.14
#